data_AF-A0A6D2JZM1-F1
#
_entry.id   AF-A0A6D2JZM1-F1
#
_cell.length_a   1.000
_cell.length_b   1.000
_cell.length_c   1.000
_cell.angle_alpha   90.00
_cell.angle_beta   90.00
_cell.angle_gamma   90.00
#
_symmetry.space_group_name_H-M   'P 1'
#
loop_
_entity.id
_entity.type
_entity.pdbx_description
1 polymer ?
#
loop_
_entity_poly.entity_id
_entity_poly.type
_entity_poly.pdbx_seq_one_letter_code
_entity_poly.pdbx_strand_id
1 'polypeptide(L)'
;MTTYSRNSAYLTNLRTLLSSLSSNRPSFSTGFYSTSAGRSPDVVSGRFLCRGDVTPEVCRSCVAFLVKVTFNRCPNEKQVTLYYYECMLIYSDRNILLNSSLESGLIEWNPQNVISNQTQFINLVSSTMNQSAVEAASSSRNLDARKANFTAFRTIYVLVQCTPDLTRQECLSCLQQNINQLASDKIGGEVLGYCRG
;
A
#
# COMPACT_ATOMS: atom_id res chain seq x y z
N MET A 1 16.27 13.12 3.42
CA MET A 1 16.28 12.25 2.23
C MET A 1 17.72 12.02 1.82
N THR A 2 18.09 10.78 1.48
CA THR A 2 19.46 10.40 1.09
C THR A 2 19.50 10.15 -0.41
N THR A 3 20.55 10.63 -1.08
CA THR A 3 20.69 10.51 -2.54
C THR A 3 21.88 9.63 -2.92
N TYR A 4 21.90 9.14 -4.16
CA TYR A 4 23.01 8.38 -4.74
C TYR A 4 23.58 9.07 -5.98
N SER A 5 24.83 8.72 -6.34
CA SER A 5 25.50 9.23 -7.54
C SER A 5 25.28 8.32 -8.76
N ARG A 6 25.35 8.88 -9.98
CA ARG A 6 25.06 8.19 -11.25
C ARG A 6 25.92 6.95 -11.54
N ASN A 7 27.07 6.79 -10.88
CA ASN A 7 27.99 5.66 -11.07
C ASN A 7 28.21 4.86 -9.76
N SER A 8 27.28 4.97 -8.81
CA SER A 8 27.37 4.25 -7.55
C SER A 8 27.04 2.76 -7.68
N ALA A 9 27.65 1.93 -6.83
CA ALA A 9 27.25 0.53 -6.67
C ALA A 9 25.76 0.42 -6.26
N TYR A 10 25.27 1.38 -5.46
CA TYR A 10 23.86 1.53 -5.14
C TYR A 10 22.95 1.57 -6.37
N LEU A 11 23.24 2.39 -7.39
CA LEU A 11 22.41 2.45 -8.60
C LEU A 11 22.39 1.12 -9.36
N THR A 12 23.53 0.42 -9.43
CA THR A 12 23.61 -0.93 -10.03
C THR A 12 22.75 -1.93 -9.26
N ASN A 13 22.78 -1.89 -7.93
CA ASN A 13 21.96 -2.74 -7.08
C ASN A 13 20.47 -2.39 -7.18
N LEU A 14 20.13 -1.09 -7.27
CA LEU A 14 18.75 -0.63 -7.49
C LEU A 14 18.20 -1.14 -8.83
N ARG A 15 18.97 -1.06 -9.92
CA ARG A 15 18.54 -1.62 -11.21
C ARG A 15 18.31 -3.13 -11.14
N THR A 16 19.19 -3.85 -10.44
CA THR A 16 19.04 -5.30 -10.20
C THR A 16 17.75 -5.60 -9.41
N LEU A 17 17.49 -4.85 -8.34
CA LEU A 17 16.28 -4.96 -7.53
C LEU A 17 15.01 -4.72 -8.37
N LEU A 18 14.95 -3.61 -9.09
CA LEU A 18 13.78 -3.23 -9.90
C LEU A 18 13.51 -4.22 -11.04
N SER A 19 14.56 -4.78 -11.64
CA SER A 19 14.46 -5.88 -12.61
C SER A 19 13.86 -7.14 -11.96
N SER A 20 14.34 -7.51 -10.77
CA SER A 20 13.82 -8.65 -10.00
C SER A 20 12.33 -8.48 -9.64
N LEU A 21 11.92 -7.28 -9.22
CA LEU A 21 10.54 -6.96 -8.84
C LEU A 21 9.56 -6.96 -10.03
N SER A 22 10.01 -6.58 -11.23
CA SER A 22 9.17 -6.54 -12.44
C SER A 22 9.21 -7.84 -13.27
N SER A 23 10.14 -8.74 -12.97
CA SER A 23 10.26 -10.04 -13.65
C SER A 23 9.00 -10.90 -13.47
N ASN A 24 8.58 -11.60 -14.53
CA ASN A 24 7.39 -12.45 -14.49
C ASN A 24 7.54 -13.59 -13.47
N ARG A 25 6.69 -13.60 -12.44
CA ARG A 25 6.80 -14.51 -11.28
C ARG A 25 5.44 -14.95 -10.75
N PRO A 26 5.37 -16.11 -10.08
CA PRO A 26 4.15 -16.55 -9.39
C PRO A 26 3.62 -15.58 -8.33
N SER A 27 4.48 -14.74 -7.74
CA SER A 27 4.09 -13.74 -6.73
C SER A 27 3.10 -12.69 -7.25
N PHE A 28 2.94 -12.52 -8.57
CA PHE A 28 1.85 -11.70 -9.11
C PHE A 28 0.46 -12.31 -8.85
N SER A 29 0.36 -13.61 -8.58
CA SER A 29 -0.91 -14.23 -8.18
C SER A 29 -1.36 -13.82 -6.77
N THR A 30 -0.39 -13.61 -5.86
CA THR A 30 -0.63 -13.12 -4.50
C THR A 30 -0.54 -11.59 -4.40
N GLY A 31 -0.07 -10.92 -5.46
CA GLY A 31 0.02 -9.47 -5.52
C GLY A 31 1.09 -8.87 -4.62
N PHE A 32 2.02 -9.66 -4.09
CA PHE A 32 3.04 -9.17 -3.17
C PHE A 32 4.37 -9.87 -3.39
N TYR A 33 5.45 -9.10 -3.40
CA TYR A 33 6.81 -9.62 -3.42
C TYR A 33 7.78 -8.63 -2.81
N SER A 34 8.74 -9.14 -2.06
CA SER A 34 9.80 -8.35 -1.44
C SER A 34 11.15 -9.04 -1.63
N THR A 35 12.21 -8.26 -1.84
CA THR A 35 13.56 -8.79 -2.04
C THR A 35 14.62 -7.72 -1.80
N SER A 36 15.89 -8.11 -1.89
CA SER A 36 17.02 -7.19 -1.81
C SER A 36 18.07 -7.50 -2.87
N ALA A 37 18.91 -6.52 -3.17
CA ALA A 37 20.03 -6.66 -4.10
C ALA A 37 21.28 -5.98 -3.52
N GLY A 38 22.44 -6.56 -3.79
CA GLY A 38 23.73 -6.06 -3.32
C GLY A 38 24.09 -6.48 -1.90
N ARG A 39 25.10 -5.81 -1.34
CA ARG A 39 25.62 -6.03 0.01
C ARG A 39 25.96 -4.68 0.64
N SER A 40 26.05 -4.64 1.97
CA SER A 40 26.49 -3.45 2.71
C SER A 40 27.83 -2.94 2.15
N PRO A 41 28.00 -1.61 1.94
CA PRO A 41 27.09 -0.53 2.34
C PRO A 41 26.03 -0.14 1.29
N ASP A 42 26.02 -0.79 0.11
CA ASP A 42 25.19 -0.43 -1.04
C ASP A 42 23.98 -1.35 -1.26
N VAL A 43 23.54 -2.07 -0.22
CA VAL A 43 22.36 -2.93 -0.30
C VAL A 43 21.11 -2.09 -0.56
N VAL A 44 20.22 -2.61 -1.39
CA VAL A 44 18.89 -2.03 -1.65
C VAL A 44 17.86 -3.08 -1.35
N SER A 45 16.87 -2.74 -0.53
CA SER A 45 15.70 -3.60 -0.32
C SER A 45 14.47 -2.94 -0.93
N GLY A 46 13.52 -3.76 -1.38
CA GLY A 46 12.31 -3.27 -2.03
C GLY A 46 11.19 -4.28 -2.05
N ARG A 47 9.99 -3.77 -2.27
CA ARG A 47 8.76 -4.56 -2.36
C ARG A 47 7.73 -3.90 -3.25
N PHE A 48 6.80 -4.71 -3.75
CA PHE A 48 5.55 -4.22 -4.32
C PHE A 48 4.36 -4.85 -3.60
N LEU A 49 3.25 -4.13 -3.60
CA LEU A 49 1.92 -4.64 -3.25
C LEU A 49 0.94 -4.19 -4.32
N CYS A 50 0.19 -5.11 -4.90
CA CYS A 50 -0.92 -4.84 -5.78
C CYS A 50 -2.22 -4.88 -5.01
N ARG A 51 -3.23 -4.15 -5.49
CA ARG A 51 -4.55 -4.21 -4.91
C ARG A 51 -5.14 -5.61 -5.08
N GLY A 52 -5.64 -6.20 -4.00
CA GLY A 52 -5.96 -7.65 -3.98
C GLY A 52 -7.04 -8.11 -4.98
N ASP A 53 -7.85 -7.19 -5.49
CA ASP A 53 -8.95 -7.41 -6.45
C ASP A 53 -8.51 -7.32 -7.93
N VAL A 54 -7.27 -6.91 -8.24
CA VAL A 54 -6.79 -6.82 -9.63
C VAL A 54 -6.25 -8.15 -10.14
N THR A 55 -6.27 -8.34 -11.47
CA THR A 55 -5.71 -9.55 -12.09
C THR A 55 -4.17 -9.53 -12.01
N PRO A 56 -3.51 -10.71 -12.06
CA PRO A 56 -2.05 -10.78 -12.09
C PRO A 56 -1.42 -9.96 -13.22
N GLU A 57 -2.08 -9.86 -14.37
CA GLU A 57 -1.63 -9.10 -15.53
C GLU A 57 -1.69 -7.59 -15.29
N VAL A 58 -2.75 -7.10 -14.65
CA VAL A 58 -2.90 -5.69 -14.25
C VAL A 58 -1.84 -5.35 -13.19
N CYS A 59 -1.68 -6.20 -12.19
CA CYS A 59 -0.66 -6.07 -11.15
C CYS A 59 0.75 -5.98 -11.77
N ARG A 60 1.12 -6.92 -12.64
CA ARG A 60 2.42 -6.93 -13.34
C ARG A 60 2.63 -5.69 -14.18
N SER A 61 1.61 -5.24 -14.91
CA SER A 61 1.69 -4.05 -15.76
C SER A 61 1.89 -2.78 -14.91
N CYS A 62 1.20 -2.67 -13.78
CA CYS A 62 1.37 -1.57 -12.84
C CYS A 62 2.79 -1.55 -12.24
N VAL A 63 3.30 -2.69 -11.77
CA VAL A 63 4.66 -2.77 -11.21
C VAL A 63 5.71 -2.42 -12.25
N ALA A 64 5.59 -2.94 -13.48
CA ALA A 64 6.49 -2.59 -14.58
C ALA A 64 6.45 -1.10 -14.93
N PHE A 65 5.27 -0.49 -14.87
CA PHE A 65 5.11 0.95 -15.05
C PHE A 65 5.82 1.72 -13.93
N LEU A 66 5.60 1.39 -12.64
CA LEU A 66 6.25 2.05 -11.51
C LEU A 66 7.78 1.96 -11.57
N VAL A 67 8.31 0.79 -11.92
CA VAL A 67 9.75 0.55 -12.15
C VAL A 67 10.30 1.48 -13.24
N LYS A 68 9.54 1.74 -14.30
CA LYS A 68 9.96 2.65 -15.38
C LYS A 68 9.91 4.11 -14.94
N VAL A 69 8.84 4.55 -14.28
CA VAL A 69 8.65 5.98 -13.96
C VAL A 69 9.51 6.46 -12.80
N THR A 70 9.98 5.56 -11.93
CA THR A 70 10.74 5.96 -10.73
C THR A 70 11.98 6.78 -11.08
N PHE A 71 12.68 6.48 -12.18
CA PHE A 71 13.87 7.24 -12.58
C PHE A 71 13.54 8.65 -13.11
N ASN A 72 12.29 8.89 -13.51
CA ASN A 72 11.83 10.22 -13.94
C ASN A 72 11.31 11.03 -12.76
N ARG A 73 10.57 10.41 -11.83
CA ARG A 73 9.98 11.08 -10.67
C ARG A 73 10.96 11.28 -9.52
N CYS A 74 11.84 10.31 -9.29
CA CYS A 74 12.79 10.25 -8.18
C CYS A 74 14.18 9.86 -8.72
N PRO A 75 14.87 10.77 -9.44
CA PRO A 75 16.02 10.41 -10.27
C PRO A 75 17.26 9.92 -9.51
N ASN A 76 17.39 10.27 -8.23
CA ASN A 76 18.58 9.99 -7.43
C ASN A 76 18.27 9.69 -5.95
N GLU A 77 17.00 9.45 -5.60
CA GLU A 77 16.58 9.18 -4.23
C GLU A 77 16.87 7.73 -3.82
N LYS A 78 17.43 7.52 -2.63
CA LYS A 78 17.67 6.18 -2.08
C LYS A 78 16.46 5.60 -1.36
N GLN A 79 15.41 6.37 -1.15
CA GLN A 79 14.19 5.95 -0.48
C GLN A 79 13.00 6.48 -1.25
N VAL A 80 12.19 5.57 -1.79
CA VAL A 80 11.06 5.92 -2.65
C VAL A 80 9.87 5.03 -2.35
N THR A 81 8.70 5.65 -2.28
CA THR A 81 7.39 5.01 -2.26
C THR A 81 6.59 5.63 -3.40
N LEU A 82 6.11 4.79 -4.33
CA LEU A 82 5.21 5.20 -5.42
C LEU A 82 3.89 4.47 -5.28
N TYR A 83 2.79 5.21 -5.34
CA TYR A 83 1.43 4.70 -5.30
C TYR A 83 0.73 4.92 -6.64
N TYR A 84 0.05 3.89 -7.13
CA TYR A 84 -0.92 3.92 -8.22
C TYR A 84 -2.16 3.12 -7.79
N TYR A 85 -3.29 3.33 -8.45
CA TYR A 85 -4.58 2.72 -8.06
C TYR A 85 -4.53 1.19 -7.97
N GLU A 86 -3.70 0.55 -8.77
CA GLU A 86 -3.58 -0.91 -8.87
C GLU A 86 -2.40 -1.48 -8.07
N CYS A 87 -1.37 -0.68 -7.75
CA CYS A 87 -0.19 -1.17 -7.04
C CYS A 87 0.67 -0.06 -6.42
N MET A 88 1.52 -0.44 -5.48
CA MET A 88 2.59 0.38 -4.91
C MET A 88 3.96 -0.28 -5.09
N LEU A 89 5.00 0.55 -5.20
CA LEU A 89 6.40 0.15 -5.28
C LEU A 89 7.19 0.92 -4.23
N ILE A 90 7.99 0.19 -3.44
CA ILE A 90 8.79 0.77 -2.36
C ILE A 90 10.21 0.23 -2.45
N TYR A 91 11.21 1.09 -2.32
CA TYR A 91 12.60 0.69 -2.13
C TYR A 91 13.37 1.64 -1.22
N SER A 92 14.40 1.11 -0.54
CA SER A 92 15.25 1.86 0.38
C SER A 92 16.67 1.31 0.44
N ASP A 93 17.63 2.17 0.81
CA ASP A 93 18.98 1.81 1.31
C ASP A 93 18.98 1.21 2.72
N ARG A 94 17.83 1.21 3.40
CA ARG A 94 17.59 0.53 4.68
C ARG A 94 16.87 -0.78 4.45
N ASN A 95 16.87 -1.66 5.45
CA ASN A 95 16.15 -2.93 5.38
C ASN A 95 14.65 -2.74 5.69
N ILE A 96 13.83 -2.53 4.66
CA ILE A 96 12.36 -2.38 4.79
C ILE A 96 11.63 -3.73 4.89
N LEU A 97 12.34 -4.86 4.74
CA LEU A 97 11.76 -6.19 4.90
C LEU A 97 11.43 -6.50 6.36
N LEU A 98 12.12 -5.83 7.29
CA LEU A 98 11.97 -6.01 8.74
C LEU A 98 11.35 -4.79 9.42
N ASN A 99 11.27 -3.64 8.73
CA ASN A 99 10.85 -2.39 9.34
C ASN A 99 10.04 -1.52 8.38
N SER A 100 8.73 -1.55 8.56
CA SER A 100 7.74 -0.70 7.87
C SER A 100 7.77 0.77 8.32
N SER A 101 8.49 1.11 9.41
CA SER A 101 8.51 2.48 9.97
C SER A 101 9.21 3.52 9.10
N LEU A 102 9.70 3.13 7.93
CA LEU A 102 10.39 3.99 6.97
C LEU A 102 9.47 4.46 5.87
N GLU A 103 8.24 3.99 5.84
CA GLU A 103 7.32 4.30 4.78
C GLU A 103 6.39 5.42 5.25
N SER A 104 6.31 6.50 4.46
CA SER A 104 5.49 7.67 4.81
C SER A 104 4.04 7.40 4.44
N GLY A 105 3.14 7.48 5.42
CA GLY A 105 1.72 7.31 5.16
C GLY A 105 1.13 8.46 4.32
N LEU A 106 0.08 8.16 3.56
CA LEU A 106 -0.69 9.12 2.78
C LEU A 106 -2.13 9.14 3.32
N ILE A 107 -2.64 10.35 3.60
CA ILE A 107 -4.01 10.58 4.04
C ILE A 107 -4.62 11.57 3.06
N GLU A 108 -5.65 11.15 2.35
CA GLU A 108 -6.40 11.97 1.41
C GLU A 108 -7.89 11.92 1.75
N TRP A 109 -8.59 13.03 1.52
CA TRP A 109 -10.01 13.10 1.76
C TRP A 109 -10.69 14.07 0.82
N ASN A 110 -11.98 13.82 0.58
CA ASN A 110 -12.82 14.75 -0.14
C ASN A 110 -13.04 16.01 0.72
N PRO A 111 -12.85 17.23 0.19
CA PRO A 111 -13.05 18.45 0.97
C PRO A 111 -14.53 18.66 1.40
N GLN A 112 -15.48 17.98 0.75
CA GLN A 112 -16.91 18.08 1.07
C GLN A 112 -17.28 17.20 2.28
N ASN A 113 -17.99 17.82 3.22
CA ASN A 113 -18.53 17.16 4.39
C ASN A 113 -19.86 16.44 4.08
N VAL A 114 -20.17 15.43 4.88
CA VAL A 114 -21.52 14.88 4.95
C VAL A 114 -22.42 15.86 5.71
N ILE A 115 -23.46 16.35 5.06
CA ILE A 115 -24.31 17.44 5.58
C ILE A 115 -25.42 16.92 6.52
N SER A 116 -25.93 15.70 6.29
CA SER A 116 -27.11 15.16 6.99
C SER A 116 -26.79 13.86 7.73
N ASN A 117 -27.32 13.69 8.94
CA ASN A 117 -27.15 12.49 9.78
C ASN A 117 -25.67 12.07 9.95
N GLN A 118 -24.79 13.06 10.16
CA GLN A 118 -23.34 12.88 10.19
C GLN A 118 -22.89 11.80 11.19
N THR A 119 -23.45 11.78 12.41
CA THR A 119 -23.13 10.74 13.42
C THR A 119 -23.47 9.34 12.93
N GLN A 120 -24.63 9.16 12.29
CA GLN A 120 -25.04 7.87 11.73
C GLN A 120 -24.12 7.47 10.58
N PHE A 121 -23.71 8.42 9.74
CA PHE A 121 -22.77 8.17 8.65
C PHE A 121 -21.41 7.71 9.19
N ILE A 122 -20.83 8.47 10.13
CA ILE A 122 -19.54 8.16 10.76
C ILE A 122 -19.58 6.76 11.39
N ASN A 123 -20.63 6.46 12.15
CA ASN A 123 -20.80 5.14 12.77
C ASN A 123 -20.92 4.01 11.74
N LEU A 124 -21.63 4.26 10.62
CA LEU A 124 -21.77 3.28 9.55
C LEU A 124 -20.44 3.04 8.82
N VAL A 125 -19.68 4.09 8.51
CA VAL A 125 -18.34 3.97 7.91
C VAL A 125 -17.41 3.19 8.85
N SER A 126 -17.32 3.59 10.11
CA SER A 126 -16.42 2.97 11.09
C SER A 126 -16.76 1.49 11.33
N SER A 127 -18.04 1.18 11.53
CA SER A 127 -18.47 -0.22 11.74
C SER A 127 -18.25 -1.08 10.50
N THR A 128 -18.55 -0.57 9.30
CA THR A 128 -18.33 -1.31 8.04
C THR A 128 -16.84 -1.55 7.79
N MET A 129 -15.98 -0.54 8.01
CA MET A 129 -14.52 -0.65 7.90
C MET A 129 -13.95 -1.66 8.90
N ASN A 130 -14.38 -1.63 10.17
CA ASN A 130 -13.92 -2.57 11.19
C ASN A 130 -14.34 -4.02 10.89
N GLN A 131 -15.56 -4.23 10.41
CA GLN A 131 -15.98 -5.56 9.95
C GLN A 131 -15.14 -6.01 8.76
N SER A 132 -14.86 -5.11 7.82
CA SER A 132 -14.02 -5.41 6.66
C SER A 132 -12.59 -5.75 7.07
N ALA A 133 -12.05 -5.08 8.10
CA ALA A 133 -10.72 -5.36 8.62
C ALA A 133 -10.59 -6.78 9.20
N VAL A 134 -11.63 -7.28 9.87
CA VAL A 134 -11.66 -8.65 10.40
C VAL A 134 -11.64 -9.70 9.27
N GLU A 135 -12.41 -9.47 8.21
CA GLU A 135 -12.42 -10.38 7.05
C GLU A 135 -11.11 -10.31 6.27
N ALA A 136 -10.61 -9.10 6.00
CA ALA A 136 -9.37 -8.91 5.27
C ALA A 136 -8.23 -9.65 5.95
N ALA A 137 -8.09 -9.52 7.27
CA ALA A 137 -7.08 -10.21 8.07
C ALA A 137 -7.18 -11.75 8.05
N SER A 138 -8.35 -12.29 7.68
CA SER A 138 -8.60 -13.73 7.60
C SER A 138 -8.64 -14.26 6.16
N SER A 139 -8.57 -13.37 5.17
CA SER A 139 -8.65 -13.68 3.74
C SER A 139 -7.29 -14.07 3.17
N SER A 140 -7.30 -14.87 2.09
CA SER A 140 -6.08 -15.30 1.39
C SER A 140 -5.35 -14.17 0.64
N ARG A 141 -6.01 -13.03 0.43
CA ARG A 141 -5.47 -11.85 -0.26
C ARG A 141 -5.29 -10.64 0.64
N ASN A 142 -5.51 -10.81 1.95
CA ASN A 142 -5.38 -9.74 2.93
C ASN A 142 -6.23 -8.50 2.60
N LEU A 143 -7.36 -8.69 1.90
CA LEU A 143 -8.25 -7.65 1.40
C LEU A 143 -9.71 -8.04 1.65
N ASP A 144 -10.53 -7.05 1.97
CA ASP A 144 -11.98 -7.14 1.92
C ASP A 144 -12.57 -5.85 1.36
N ALA A 145 -13.72 -5.97 0.72
CA ALA A 145 -14.46 -4.84 0.18
C ALA A 145 -15.95 -5.02 0.47
N ARG A 146 -16.59 -3.96 0.97
CA ARG A 146 -18.00 -4.01 1.37
C ARG A 146 -18.75 -2.80 0.87
N LYS A 147 -20.06 -2.96 0.82
CA LYS A 147 -21.02 -1.87 0.62
C LYS A 147 -22.00 -1.81 1.78
N ALA A 148 -22.39 -0.60 2.17
CA ALA A 148 -23.41 -0.38 3.18
C ALA A 148 -24.39 0.70 2.70
N ASN A 149 -25.68 0.47 2.87
CA ASN A 149 -26.70 1.46 2.50
C ASN A 149 -26.84 2.48 3.63
N PHE A 150 -26.48 3.74 3.37
CA PHE A 150 -26.68 4.84 4.31
C PHE A 150 -28.08 5.43 4.19
N THR A 151 -28.55 5.62 2.97
CA THR A 151 -29.94 5.98 2.65
C THR A 151 -30.43 5.15 1.47
N ALA A 152 -31.70 5.30 1.07
CA ALA A 152 -32.24 4.66 -0.12
C ALA A 152 -31.48 5.01 -1.42
N PHE A 153 -30.75 6.13 -1.42
CA PHE A 153 -30.05 6.66 -2.60
C PHE A 153 -28.53 6.79 -2.40
N ARG A 154 -28.02 6.48 -1.21
CA ARG A 154 -26.59 6.61 -0.89
C ARG A 154 -26.04 5.31 -0.35
N THR A 155 -25.10 4.75 -1.09
CA THR A 155 -24.33 3.58 -0.70
C THR A 155 -22.90 4.01 -0.37
N ILE A 156 -22.40 3.53 0.76
CA ILE A 156 -21.01 3.64 1.18
C ILE A 156 -20.27 2.42 0.61
N TYR A 157 -19.09 2.66 0.07
CA TYR A 157 -18.16 1.63 -0.38
C TYR A 157 -16.91 1.70 0.49
N VAL A 158 -16.44 0.55 0.95
CA VAL A 158 -15.21 0.43 1.73
C VAL A 158 -14.32 -0.63 1.12
N LEU A 159 -13.03 -0.39 1.16
CA LEU A 159 -11.98 -1.35 0.80
C LEU A 159 -10.87 -1.21 1.83
N VAL A 160 -10.44 -2.33 2.39
CA VAL A 160 -9.29 -2.38 3.29
C VAL A 160 -8.33 -3.45 2.81
N GLN A 161 -7.03 -3.19 2.94
CA GLN A 161 -6.00 -4.13 2.54
C GLN A 161 -4.77 -3.99 3.43
N CYS A 162 -4.18 -5.12 3.83
CA CYS A 162 -2.88 -5.17 4.48
C CYS A 162 -1.90 -6.01 3.63
N THR A 163 -0.62 -6.00 3.96
CA THR A 163 0.38 -6.76 3.20
C THR A 163 0.36 -8.25 3.60
N PRO A 164 0.53 -9.20 2.65
CA PRO A 164 0.48 -10.64 2.94
C PRO A 164 1.58 -11.20 3.85
N ASP A 165 2.62 -10.41 4.17
CA ASP A 165 3.67 -10.77 5.13
C ASP A 165 3.24 -10.60 6.59
N LEU A 166 2.12 -9.93 6.86
CA LEU A 166 1.59 -9.76 8.21
C LEU A 166 0.79 -10.97 8.67
N THR A 167 0.92 -11.32 9.95
CA THR A 167 -0.01 -12.24 10.61
C THR A 167 -1.42 -11.65 10.67
N ARG A 168 -2.42 -12.49 10.91
CA ARG A 168 -3.82 -12.06 11.10
C ARG A 168 -3.94 -10.94 12.16
N GLN A 169 -3.24 -11.08 13.27
CA GLN A 169 -3.31 -10.12 14.38
C GLN A 169 -2.65 -8.78 14.02
N GLU A 170 -1.48 -8.83 13.37
CA GLU A 170 -0.79 -7.63 12.90
C GLU A 170 -1.59 -6.91 11.83
N CYS A 171 -2.17 -7.65 10.88
CA CYS A 171 -3.04 -7.09 9.84
C CYS A 171 -4.27 -6.41 10.46
N LEU A 172 -4.97 -7.06 11.38
CA LEU A 172 -6.16 -6.48 12.02
C LEU A 172 -5.81 -5.21 12.80
N SER A 173 -4.77 -5.28 13.64
CA SER A 173 -4.26 -4.13 14.39
C SER A 173 -3.89 -2.98 13.45
N CYS A 174 -3.21 -3.32 12.36
CA CYS A 174 -2.79 -2.36 11.34
C CYS A 174 -3.97 -1.63 10.70
N LEU A 175 -4.95 -2.39 10.22
CA LEU A 175 -6.13 -1.82 9.59
C LEU A 175 -6.91 -0.93 10.58
N GLN A 176 -7.05 -1.35 11.84
CA GLN A 176 -7.72 -0.55 12.87
C GLN A 176 -7.00 0.77 13.16
N GLN A 177 -5.65 0.76 13.22
CA GLN A 177 -4.86 1.99 13.40
C GLN A 177 -5.05 2.97 12.23
N ASN A 178 -5.17 2.48 11.00
CA ASN A 178 -5.41 3.30 9.81
C ASN A 178 -6.85 3.80 9.74
N ILE A 179 -7.83 2.97 10.10
CA ILE A 179 -9.24 3.35 10.18
C ILE A 179 -9.44 4.51 11.16
N ASN A 180 -8.72 4.51 12.29
CA ASN A 180 -8.79 5.59 13.28
C ASN A 180 -8.24 6.94 12.77
N GLN A 181 -7.46 6.94 11.69
CA GLN A 181 -6.90 8.15 11.07
C GLN A 181 -7.78 8.67 9.92
N LEU A 182 -8.80 7.91 9.50
CA LEU A 182 -9.67 8.26 8.38
C LEU A 182 -10.59 9.44 8.74
N ALA A 183 -10.65 10.43 7.86
CA ALA A 183 -11.61 11.54 7.94
C ALA A 183 -13.04 11.05 7.61
N SER A 184 -13.71 10.48 8.62
CA SER A 184 -15.02 9.82 8.49
C SER A 184 -16.22 10.78 8.38
N ASP A 185 -15.99 12.09 8.54
CA ASP A 185 -16.98 13.15 8.32
C ASP A 185 -17.10 13.59 6.85
N LYS A 186 -16.22 13.08 5.98
CA LYS A 186 -16.15 13.42 4.56
C LYS A 186 -16.94 12.43 3.70
N ILE A 187 -17.34 12.87 2.50
CA ILE A 187 -18.02 11.99 1.52
C ILE A 187 -17.07 10.97 0.84
N GLY A 188 -15.79 10.94 1.22
CA GLY A 188 -14.80 9.99 0.76
C GLY A 188 -13.42 10.31 1.34
N GLY A 189 -12.57 9.29 1.46
CA GLY A 189 -11.19 9.44 1.89
C GLY A 189 -10.43 8.11 1.85
N GLU A 190 -9.12 8.22 1.96
CA GLU A 190 -8.17 7.10 1.88
C GLU A 190 -7.03 7.33 2.87
N VAL A 191 -6.62 6.24 3.53
CA VAL A 191 -5.43 6.20 4.39
C VAL A 191 -4.56 5.06 3.91
N LEU A 192 -3.39 5.37 3.39
CA LEU A 192 -2.32 4.43 3.10
C LEU A 192 -1.27 4.59 4.18
N GLY A 193 -1.39 3.86 5.28
CA GLY A 193 -0.42 3.91 6.36
C GLY A 193 0.27 2.58 6.60
N TYR A 194 1.27 2.64 7.47
CA TYR A 194 2.18 1.55 7.73
C TYR A 194 2.14 1.19 9.20
N CYS A 195 2.24 -0.10 9.45
CA CYS A 195 2.01 -0.64 10.78
C CYS A 195 3.25 -1.38 11.23
N ARG A 196 3.69 -1.11 12.45
CA ARG A 196 4.63 -1.98 13.14
C ARG A 196 3.87 -3.22 13.61
N GLY A 197 4.46 -4.38 13.35
CA GLY A 197 4.19 -5.56 14.18
C GLY A 197 4.65 -5.31 15.60
#